data_AF-A0A9D5APQ4-F1
#
_entry.id   AF-A0A9D5APQ4-F1
#
_cell.length_a   1.000
_cell.length_b   1.000
_cell.length_c   1.000
_cell.angle_alpha   90.00
_cell.angle_beta   90.00
_cell.angle_gamma   90.00
#
_symmetry.space_group_name_H-M   'P 1'
#
loop_
_entity.id
_entity.type
_entity.pdbx_description
1 polymer ?
#
loop_
_entity_poly.entity_id
_entity_poly.type
_entity_poly.pdbx_seq_one_letter_code
_entity_poly.pdbx_strand_id
1 'polypeptide(L)'
;MASYTAGNFYQNFDITWGDGRANILDNGQLLTLSLDKASGSGFQSKNEYLFGNIDMQLKLVPGNSAGTVTAYYLSSKGSNWDVIE
;
A
#
# COMPACT_ATOMS: atom_id res chain seq x y z
N MET A 1 -1.28 -25.76 -9.13
CA MET A 1 -0.74 -24.59 -8.40
C MET A 1 -0.66 -23.45 -9.39
N ALA A 2 -1.51 -22.44 -9.28
CA ALA A 2 -1.42 -21.28 -10.16
C ALA A 2 -0.11 -20.55 -9.86
N SER A 3 0.70 -20.30 -10.89
CA SER A 3 1.89 -19.46 -10.78
C SER A 3 1.42 -18.01 -10.75
N TYR A 4 1.27 -17.43 -9.57
CA TYR A 4 1.06 -16.00 -9.43
C TYR A 4 2.37 -15.30 -9.82
N THR A 5 2.37 -14.55 -10.91
CA THR A 5 3.50 -13.66 -11.21
C THR A 5 3.51 -12.59 -10.13
N ALA A 6 4.62 -12.40 -9.42
CA ALA A 6 4.74 -11.30 -8.48
C ALA A 6 4.43 -9.98 -9.22
N GLY A 7 3.42 -9.25 -8.76
CA GLY A 7 3.02 -7.98 -9.35
C GLY A 7 4.15 -6.96 -9.26
N ASN A 8 4.13 -5.96 -10.15
CA ASN A 8 5.10 -4.87 -10.13
C ASN A 8 4.44 -3.60 -9.58
N PHE A 9 5.02 -2.98 -8.55
CA PHE A 9 4.47 -1.79 -7.93
C PHE A 9 4.39 -0.59 -8.88
N TYR A 10 5.37 -0.40 -9.78
CA TYR A 10 5.32 0.68 -10.77
C TYR A 10 4.15 0.53 -11.75
N GLN A 11 3.71 -0.71 -12.01
CA GLN A 11 2.62 -0.98 -12.93
C GLN A 11 1.27 -0.78 -12.25
N ASN A 12 1.12 -1.24 -11.01
CA ASN A 12 -0.19 -1.42 -10.37
C ASN A 12 -0.59 -0.30 -9.40
N PHE A 13 0.36 0.46 -8.88
CA PHE A 13 0.11 1.43 -7.80
C PHE A 13 0.75 2.79 -8.08
N ASP A 14 0.13 3.83 -7.52
CA ASP A 14 0.66 5.18 -7.43
C ASP A 14 0.96 5.54 -5.98
N ILE A 15 2.06 6.24 -5.75
CA ILE A 15 2.32 6.91 -4.47
C ILE A 15 1.44 8.15 -4.41
N THR A 16 0.54 8.23 -3.42
CA THR A 16 -0.45 9.31 -3.31
C THR A 16 0.03 10.46 -2.44
N TRP A 17 0.85 10.17 -1.43
CA TRP A 17 1.43 11.15 -0.54
C TRP A 17 2.67 10.60 0.17
N GLY A 18 3.50 11.49 0.71
CA GLY A 18 4.62 11.12 1.58
C GLY A 18 5.88 11.96 1.42
N ASP A 19 5.99 12.76 0.35
CA ASP A 19 7.12 13.70 0.18
C ASP A 19 8.49 13.02 0.39
N GLY A 20 8.75 11.96 -0.39
CA GLY A 20 9.95 11.12 -0.30
C GLY A 20 9.90 9.97 0.73
N ARG A 21 8.84 9.88 1.53
CA ARG A 21 8.66 8.81 2.54
C ARG A 21 8.08 7.51 2.01
N ALA A 22 7.59 7.49 0.78
CA ALA A 22 7.26 6.28 0.04
C ALA A 22 8.24 6.11 -1.12
N ASN A 23 8.79 4.90 -1.27
CA ASN A 23 9.71 4.60 -2.36
C ASN A 23 9.44 3.21 -2.93
N ILE A 24 9.43 3.12 -4.25
CA ILE A 24 9.42 1.84 -4.97
C ILE A 24 10.86 1.52 -5.36
N LEU A 25 11.34 0.37 -4.93
CA LEU A 25 12.71 -0.12 -5.07
C LEU A 25 12.71 -1.46 -5.81
N ASP A 26 13.91 -2.01 -6.03
CA ASP A 26 14.14 -3.35 -6.58
C ASP A 26 13.35 -3.61 -7.87
N ASN A 27 13.42 -2.67 -8.81
CA ASN A 27 12.71 -2.70 -10.09
C ASN A 27 11.19 -2.91 -9.95
N GLY A 28 10.59 -2.38 -8.88
CA GLY A 28 9.15 -2.46 -8.65
C GLY A 28 8.72 -3.68 -7.84
N GLN A 29 9.64 -4.37 -7.18
CA GLN A 29 9.33 -5.54 -6.35
C GLN A 29 9.22 -5.21 -4.86
N LEU A 30 9.67 -4.02 -4.43
CA LEU A 30 9.59 -3.59 -3.04
C LEU A 30 9.00 -2.19 -2.95
N LEU A 31 7.97 -2.02 -2.14
CA LEU A 31 7.45 -0.73 -1.73
C LEU A 31 7.80 -0.51 -0.25
N THR A 32 8.47 0.60 0.05
CA THR A 32 8.77 1.00 1.43
C THR A 32 7.97 2.24 1.78
N LEU A 33 7.35 2.24 2.96
CA LEU A 33 6.71 3.40 3.57
C LEU A 33 7.47 3.78 4.84
N SER A 34 7.51 5.07 5.12
CA SER A 34 8.08 5.62 6.34
C SER A 34 7.18 6.70 6.92
N LEU A 35 7.35 6.92 8.22
CA LEU A 35 6.61 7.87 9.03
C LEU A 35 7.60 8.57 9.95
N ASP A 36 7.52 9.88 9.99
CA ASP A 36 8.23 10.72 10.96
C ASP A 36 7.27 11.76 11.56
N LYS A 37 7.82 12.72 12.31
CA LYS A 37 7.02 13.76 12.95
C LYS A 37 6.35 14.73 11.98
N ALA A 38 6.86 14.85 10.75
CA ALA A 38 6.33 15.76 9.76
C ALA A 38 5.19 15.11 8.96
N SER A 39 5.35 13.85 8.57
CA SER A 39 4.33 13.13 7.79
C SER A 39 4.54 11.62 7.78
N GLY A 40 3.49 10.88 7.43
CA GLY A 40 3.57 9.49 6.98
C GLY A 40 3.76 9.37 5.46
N SER A 41 3.24 8.29 4.90
CA SER A 41 3.18 8.09 3.45
C SER A 41 2.11 7.08 3.06
N GLY A 42 1.73 7.07 1.78
CA GLY A 42 0.72 6.13 1.29
C GLY A 42 0.73 5.97 -0.22
N PHE A 43 -0.01 4.95 -0.66
CA PHE A 43 -0.14 4.55 -2.05
C PHE A 43 -1.58 4.09 -2.31
N GLN A 44 -1.97 4.02 -3.58
CA GLN A 44 -3.26 3.49 -4.00
C GLN A 44 -3.12 2.70 -5.30
N SER A 45 -4.05 1.78 -5.57
CA SER A 45 -4.09 1.10 -6.86
C SER A 45 -4.47 2.09 -7.97
N LYS A 46 -3.89 1.89 -9.16
CA LYS A 46 -4.25 2.70 -10.34
C LYS A 46 -5.66 2.44 -10.83
N ASN A 47 -6.14 1.22 -10.61
CA ASN A 47 -7.45 0.76 -11.02
C ASN A 47 -8.37 0.56 -9.80
N GLU A 48 -9.66 0.72 -10.04
CA GLU A 48 -10.72 0.35 -9.11
C GLU A 48 -11.21 -1.07 -9.43
N TYR A 49 -11.60 -1.80 -8.39
CA TYR A 49 -12.03 -3.19 -8.52
C TYR A 49 -13.35 -3.39 -7.79
N LEU A 50 -14.31 -4.06 -8.45
CA LEU A 50 -15.57 -4.45 -7.83
C LEU A 50 -15.45 -5.80 -7.12
N PHE A 51 -14.67 -6.72 -7.69
CA PHE A 51 -14.37 -8.04 -7.16
C PHE A 51 -12.91 -8.40 -7.46
N GLY A 52 -12.26 -9.14 -6.57
CA GLY A 52 -10.89 -9.59 -6.79
C GLY A 52 -10.33 -10.33 -5.58
N ASN A 53 -9.20 -10.99 -5.81
CA ASN A 53 -8.32 -11.47 -4.77
C ASN A 53 -7.10 -10.53 -4.76
N ILE A 54 -6.82 -9.92 -3.61
CA ILE A 54 -5.77 -8.91 -3.47
C ILE A 54 -4.85 -9.34 -2.33
N ASP A 55 -3.69 -9.88 -2.70
CA ASP A 55 -2.70 -10.39 -1.77
C ASP A 55 -1.44 -9.52 -1.75
N MET A 56 -0.90 -9.26 -0.57
CA MET A 56 0.35 -8.51 -0.38
C MET A 56 1.20 -9.12 0.73
N GLN A 57 2.50 -9.24 0.49
CA GLN A 57 3.46 -9.58 1.54
C GLN A 57 3.88 -8.31 2.27
N LEU A 58 3.72 -8.31 3.59
CA LEU A 58 3.99 -7.15 4.45
C LEU A 58 5.06 -7.48 5.49
N LYS A 59 6.01 -6.56 5.66
CA LYS A 59 6.95 -6.55 6.80
C LYS A 59 6.70 -5.28 7.61
N LEU A 60 6.28 -5.45 8.87
CA LEU A 60 5.92 -4.35 9.75
C LEU A 60 7.15 -3.69 10.39
N VAL A 61 6.93 -2.48 10.93
CA VAL A 61 7.95 -1.70 11.64
C VAL A 61 8.46 -2.48 12.86
N PRO A 62 9.78 -2.73 12.98
CA PRO A 62 10.33 -3.45 14.13
C PRO A 62 10.48 -2.55 15.36
N GLY A 63 10.60 -3.16 16.55
CA GLY A 63 10.87 -2.44 17.79
C GLY A 63 9.66 -1.72 18.36
N ASN A 64 9.86 -0.53 18.96
CA ASN A 64 8.77 0.25 19.51
C ASN A 64 8.01 0.98 18.39
N SER A 65 6.82 0.50 18.09
CA SER A 65 5.89 1.05 17.10
C SER A 65 4.59 1.58 17.74
N ALA A 66 4.58 1.84 19.05
CA ALA A 66 3.39 2.27 19.76
C ALA A 66 2.79 3.55 19.14
N GLY A 67 1.48 3.51 18.89
CA GLY A 67 0.74 4.62 18.27
C GLY A 67 0.89 4.73 16.75
N THR A 68 1.62 3.82 16.09
CA THR A 68 1.67 3.76 14.62
C THR A 68 0.65 2.78 14.07
N VAL A 69 0.14 3.08 12.87
CA VAL A 69 -0.75 2.18 12.11
C VAL A 69 -0.15 1.97 10.74
N THR A 70 0.01 0.71 10.34
CA THR A 70 0.25 0.32 8.93
C THR A 70 -1.06 -0.28 8.42
N ALA A 71 -1.71 0.38 7.47
CA ALA A 71 -3.00 -0.04 6.94
C ALA A 71 -2.85 -0.55 5.50
N TYR A 72 -3.55 -1.65 5.21
CA TYR A 72 -3.72 -2.20 3.87
C TYR A 72 -5.20 -2.58 3.73
N TYR A 73 -5.94 -1.81 2.93
CA TYR A 73 -7.39 -1.85 2.94
C TYR A 73 -7.95 -1.57 1.53
N LEU A 74 -9.21 -1.93 1.33
CA LEU A 74 -10.00 -1.56 0.16
C LEU A 74 -11.05 -0.53 0.59
N SER A 75 -11.25 0.51 -0.22
CA SER A 75 -12.28 1.52 0.00
C SER A 75 -12.90 1.92 -1.34
N SER A 76 -14.23 1.97 -1.40
CA SER A 76 -14.93 2.53 -2.56
C SER A 76 -14.94 4.07 -2.50
N LYS A 77 -15.20 4.72 -3.64
CA LYS A 77 -15.26 6.18 -3.71
C LYS A 77 -16.69 6.69 -3.52
N GLY A 78 -16.82 7.92 -3.01
CA GLY A 78 -18.11 8.61 -2.87
C GLY A 78 -18.49 8.89 -1.42
N SER A 79 -19.67 9.48 -1.20
CA SER A 79 -20.13 9.87 0.13
C SER A 79 -20.61 8.70 0.99
N ASN A 80 -21.05 7.61 0.36
CA ASN A 80 -21.53 6.38 1.01
C ASN A 80 -20.60 5.23 0.60
N TRP A 81 -19.37 5.26 1.11
CA TRP A 81 -18.33 4.32 0.72
C TRP A 81 -18.33 3.06 1.59
N ASP A 82 -17.87 1.96 1.00
CA ASP A 82 -17.69 0.66 1.63
C ASP A 82 -16.20 0.44 1.93
N VAL A 83 -15.89 -0.27 3.01
CA VAL A 83 -14.51 -0.55 3.46
C VAL A 83 -14.28 -2.01 3.81
N ILE A 84 -13.08 -2.50 3.51
CA ILE A 84 -12.50 -3.72 4.08
C ILE A 84 -11.11 -3.36 4.59
N GLU A 85 -10.88 -3.46 5.90
CA GLU A 85 -9.64 -3.09 6.60
C GLU A 85 -9.06 -4.22 7.45
#